data_AF-A0A845UBM7-F1
#
_entry.id   AF-A0A845UBM7-F1
#
_cell.length_a   1.000
_cell.length_b   1.000
_cell.length_c   1.000
_cell.angle_alpha   90.00
_cell.angle_beta   90.00
_cell.angle_gamma   90.00
#
_symmetry.space_group_name_H-M   'P 1'
#
loop_
_entity.id
_entity.type
_entity.pdbx_description
1 polymer ?
#
loop_
_entity_poly.entity_id
_entity_poly.type
_entity_poly.pdbx_seq_one_letter_code
_entity_poly.pdbx_strand_id
1 'polypeptide(L)'
;MVQPLVLFGILALAVFSLALPVRAQTQNPISDPAAARRALKSQHKAAPAAPLSPEAGSIAGEPCPGTRRVTGDAAFHHYRVRTYRGPNPAGCVEILRDNKRIFSETGVIFQIGGSPNYADDPNALVRVGTDVTGDGKPNLILGHWTGEAGCCYRLEVFEVGSDFRKVASIDVQRSADAEFADVDGDGRLELIAEDWTFAEWQAASPATSPATSPATPAPQVILRFRDGAFHLAADVMHKPAPADSTLWARAQQVLASPAWKNSDAPPASLWAAMLDLIYSGNAAEAWNFCEASWPPGRAGKEDFLKEFRSQLSHSPYWTDLKTLQSDSSLENPPPRDAGANLQSRTPPLHVDLFLTHALHFAISTLDNSQPRATLHKSSGGFIGSVLSGKSFAARLWTPRERVRHRNSKT
;
A
#
# COMPACT_ATOMS: atom_id res chain seq x y z
N MET A 1 -13.20 -61.71 71.84
CA MET A 1 -13.53 -63.00 71.20
C MET A 1 -14.35 -62.69 69.95
N VAL A 2 -13.91 -63.24 68.81
CA VAL A 2 -14.66 -63.47 67.55
C VAL A 2 -14.92 -62.27 66.62
N GLN A 3 -14.25 -62.30 65.45
CA GLN A 3 -14.67 -61.67 64.17
C GLN A 3 -15.82 -62.47 63.53
N PRO A 4 -16.60 -61.88 62.60
CA PRO A 4 -16.37 -62.12 61.16
C PRO A 4 -16.54 -60.83 60.31
N LEU A 5 -15.78 -60.58 59.23
CA LEU A 5 -15.73 -61.23 57.91
C LEU A 5 -17.03 -61.05 57.09
N VAL A 6 -17.07 -60.03 56.22
CA VAL A 6 -17.93 -59.97 55.03
C VAL A 6 -17.12 -59.44 53.84
N LEU A 7 -17.12 -60.25 52.79
CA LEU A 7 -16.51 -60.12 51.47
C LEU A 7 -17.51 -59.46 50.49
N PHE A 8 -17.09 -59.24 49.23
CA PHE A 8 -17.78 -58.70 48.04
C PHE A 8 -17.59 -57.19 47.82
N GLY A 9 -17.15 -56.68 46.68
CA GLY A 9 -16.74 -57.28 45.41
C GLY A 9 -16.18 -56.17 44.52
N ILE A 10 -15.05 -56.42 43.84
CA ILE A 10 -14.39 -55.47 42.95
C ILE A 10 -15.01 -55.62 41.55
N LEU A 11 -15.72 -54.59 41.09
CA LEU A 11 -16.15 -54.45 39.70
C LEU A 11 -15.07 -53.65 38.95
N ALA A 12 -14.31 -54.32 38.08
CA ALA A 12 -13.35 -53.67 37.19
C ALA A 12 -14.09 -53.08 35.98
N LEU A 13 -14.18 -51.75 35.90
CA LEU A 13 -14.55 -51.05 34.68
C LEU A 13 -13.30 -50.87 33.81
N ALA A 14 -13.24 -51.63 32.71
CA ALA A 14 -12.29 -51.39 31.63
C ALA A 14 -12.75 -50.17 30.81
N VAL A 15 -12.03 -49.05 30.94
CA VAL A 15 -12.19 -47.89 30.05
C VAL A 15 -11.29 -48.09 28.83
N PHE A 16 -11.90 -48.44 27.70
CA PHE A 16 -11.27 -48.41 26.39
C PHE A 16 -11.00 -46.94 26.00
N SER A 17 -9.76 -46.49 26.11
CA SER A 17 -9.29 -45.25 25.47
C SER A 17 -9.09 -45.51 23.98
N LEU A 18 -10.05 -45.10 23.16
CA LEU A 18 -9.87 -44.93 21.72
C LEU A 18 -9.04 -43.67 21.49
N ALA A 19 -7.74 -43.86 21.25
CA ALA A 19 -6.87 -42.82 20.73
C ALA A 19 -7.28 -42.50 19.27
N LEU A 20 -7.97 -41.37 19.09
CA LEU A 20 -8.17 -40.78 17.76
C LEU A 20 -6.86 -40.13 17.29
N PRO A 21 -6.49 -40.24 16.02
CA PRO A 21 -5.31 -39.58 15.50
C PRO A 21 -5.52 -38.06 15.51
N VAL A 22 -4.63 -37.36 16.20
CA VAL A 22 -4.51 -35.90 16.15
C VAL A 22 -4.16 -35.52 14.72
N ARG A 23 -5.15 -35.00 14.00
CA ARG A 23 -4.98 -34.41 12.68
C ARG A 23 -4.20 -33.12 12.87
N ALA A 24 -2.95 -33.08 12.40
CA ALA A 24 -2.14 -31.87 12.39
C ALA A 24 -2.91 -30.76 11.67
N GLN A 25 -3.33 -29.75 12.42
CA GLN A 25 -3.78 -28.49 11.87
C GLN A 25 -2.56 -27.85 11.21
N THR A 26 -2.55 -27.88 9.88
CA THR A 26 -1.71 -26.98 9.09
C THR A 26 -2.14 -25.56 9.46
N GLN A 27 -1.29 -24.87 10.21
CA GLN A 27 -1.39 -23.42 10.38
C GLN A 27 -1.27 -22.81 8.99
N ASN A 28 -2.38 -22.33 8.45
CA ASN A 28 -2.36 -21.43 7.32
C ASN A 28 -1.54 -20.20 7.74
N PRO A 29 -0.59 -19.72 6.91
CA PRO A 29 0.07 -18.47 7.19
C PRO A 29 -1.00 -17.38 7.28
N ILE A 30 -0.90 -16.56 8.32
CA ILE A 30 -1.70 -15.35 8.50
C ILE A 30 -1.61 -14.57 7.19
N SER A 31 -2.66 -14.64 6.39
CA SER A 31 -2.80 -13.86 5.18
C SER A 31 -2.93 -12.41 5.61
N ASP A 32 -1.84 -11.65 5.46
CA ASP A 32 -1.82 -10.21 5.68
C ASP A 32 -2.95 -9.58 4.85
N PRO A 33 -4.02 -9.05 5.48
CA PRO A 33 -5.13 -8.44 4.76
C PRO A 33 -4.67 -7.21 3.97
N ALA A 34 -3.58 -6.55 4.37
CA ALA A 34 -2.98 -5.46 3.60
C ALA A 34 -2.24 -5.97 2.35
N ALA A 35 -1.64 -7.18 2.39
CA ALA A 35 -1.05 -7.81 1.22
C ALA A 35 -2.11 -8.33 0.24
N ALA A 36 -3.19 -8.93 0.75
CA ALA A 36 -4.33 -9.36 -0.07
C ALA A 36 -5.04 -8.17 -0.76
N ARG A 37 -5.19 -7.04 -0.06
CA ARG A 37 -5.73 -5.80 -0.65
C ARG A 37 -4.77 -5.17 -1.66
N ARG A 38 -3.44 -5.18 -1.41
CA ARG A 38 -2.44 -4.76 -2.41
C ARG A 38 -2.51 -5.60 -3.69
N ALA A 39 -2.77 -6.90 -3.58
CA ALA A 39 -2.95 -7.76 -4.75
C ALA A 39 -4.23 -7.44 -5.54
N LEU A 40 -5.34 -7.13 -4.86
CA LEU A 40 -6.60 -6.71 -5.50
C LEU A 40 -6.48 -5.34 -6.18
N LYS A 41 -5.76 -4.39 -5.56
CA LYS A 41 -5.45 -3.06 -6.10
C LYS A 41 -4.67 -3.13 -7.43
N SER A 42 -3.88 -4.17 -7.67
CA SER A 42 -3.17 -4.34 -8.96
C SER A 42 -4.09 -4.63 -10.15
N GLN A 43 -5.32 -5.08 -9.90
CA GLN A 43 -6.29 -5.45 -10.94
C GLN A 43 -7.24 -4.31 -11.35
N HIS A 44 -7.41 -3.29 -10.49
CA HIS A 44 -8.28 -2.13 -10.75
C HIS A 44 -7.54 -0.95 -11.41
N LYS A 45 -6.53 -1.23 -12.25
CA LYS A 45 -5.88 -0.19 -13.05
C LYS A 45 -6.85 0.28 -14.15
N ALA A 46 -7.73 1.21 -13.80
CA ALA A 46 -8.51 1.97 -14.76
C ALA A 46 -7.55 2.56 -15.79
N ALA A 47 -7.91 2.48 -17.07
CA ALA A 47 -7.14 3.10 -18.14
C ALA A 47 -6.93 4.58 -17.77
N PRO A 48 -5.69 5.11 -17.83
CA PRO A 48 -5.46 6.51 -17.50
C PRO A 48 -6.33 7.35 -18.43
N ALA A 49 -7.21 8.16 -17.85
CA ALA A 49 -7.87 9.23 -18.58
C ALA A 49 -6.77 10.00 -19.31
N ALA A 50 -6.99 10.30 -20.59
CA ALA A 50 -6.03 11.01 -21.42
C ALA A 50 -5.48 12.22 -20.64
N PRO A 51 -4.16 12.45 -20.62
CA PRO A 51 -3.56 13.52 -19.82
C PRO A 51 -4.23 14.83 -20.19
N LEU A 52 -5.01 15.38 -19.25
CA LEU A 52 -5.60 16.70 -19.40
C LEU A 52 -4.44 17.69 -19.37
N SER A 53 -4.38 18.56 -20.38
CA SER A 53 -3.34 19.58 -20.48
C SER A 53 -3.32 20.40 -19.18
N PRO A 54 -2.16 20.62 -18.54
CA PRO A 54 -2.05 21.35 -17.26
C PRO A 54 -2.47 22.82 -17.37
N GLU A 55 -2.75 23.31 -18.58
CA GLU A 55 -3.37 24.61 -18.83
C GLU A 55 -4.90 24.61 -18.69
N ALA A 56 -5.52 23.54 -18.21
CA ALA A 56 -6.91 23.55 -17.73
C ALA A 56 -7.03 24.31 -16.40
N GLY A 57 -6.40 25.48 -16.31
CA GLY A 57 -6.83 26.53 -15.42
C GLY A 57 -8.32 26.73 -15.62
N SER A 58 -9.04 26.92 -14.51
CA SER A 58 -10.38 27.48 -14.46
C SER A 58 -10.66 28.28 -15.73
N ILE A 59 -11.59 27.82 -16.59
CA ILE A 59 -12.19 28.73 -17.56
C ILE A 59 -12.89 29.77 -16.69
N ALA A 60 -12.17 30.85 -16.41
CA ALA A 60 -12.54 31.82 -15.41
C ALA A 60 -13.88 32.43 -15.82
N GLY A 61 -14.92 32.19 -15.01
CA GLY A 61 -16.17 32.93 -15.11
C GLY A 61 -17.45 32.10 -15.26
N GLU A 62 -17.42 30.79 -15.49
CA GLU A 62 -18.66 30.01 -15.51
C GLU A 62 -19.10 29.64 -14.08
N PRO A 63 -20.27 30.10 -13.59
CA PRO A 63 -20.74 29.77 -12.25
C PRO A 63 -21.01 28.26 -12.13
N CYS A 64 -20.82 27.68 -10.94
CA CYS A 64 -21.24 26.30 -10.68
C CYS A 64 -22.79 26.22 -10.65
N PRO A 65 -23.45 25.25 -11.33
CA PRO A 65 -22.85 24.22 -12.16
C PRO A 65 -22.56 24.67 -13.61
N GLY A 66 -23.25 25.71 -14.09
CA GLY A 66 -23.09 26.20 -15.47
C GLY A 66 -23.60 25.15 -16.45
N THR A 67 -22.81 24.87 -17.48
CA THR A 67 -23.02 23.82 -18.49
C THR A 67 -22.65 22.43 -18.00
N ARG A 68 -22.05 22.31 -16.80
CA ARG A 68 -21.54 21.04 -16.29
C ARG A 68 -22.65 20.05 -15.97
N ARG A 69 -22.36 18.76 -16.12
CA ARG A 69 -23.28 17.65 -15.80
C ARG A 69 -23.04 17.15 -14.39
N VAL A 70 -24.10 16.72 -13.70
CA VAL A 70 -23.99 16.07 -12.39
C VAL A 70 -23.20 14.77 -12.56
N THR A 71 -22.17 14.59 -11.74
CA THR A 71 -21.37 13.35 -11.65
C THR A 71 -21.54 12.62 -10.34
N GLY A 72 -22.03 13.31 -9.30
CA GLY A 72 -22.32 12.74 -8.00
C GLY A 72 -23.46 13.52 -7.34
N ASP A 73 -24.34 12.82 -6.65
CA ASP A 73 -25.47 13.40 -5.93
C ASP A 73 -25.72 12.57 -4.66
N ALA A 74 -25.63 13.22 -3.51
CA ALA A 74 -25.89 12.60 -2.22
C ALA A 74 -26.69 13.55 -1.33
N ALA A 75 -27.50 13.00 -0.43
CA ALA A 75 -28.32 13.76 0.49
C ALA A 75 -28.22 13.20 1.91
N PHE A 76 -28.33 14.09 2.89
CA PHE A 76 -28.39 13.76 4.30
C PHE A 76 -29.19 14.83 5.03
N HIS A 77 -30.37 14.45 5.55
CA HIS A 77 -31.36 15.39 6.11
C HIS A 77 -31.64 16.58 5.18
N HIS A 78 -31.45 17.81 5.66
CA HIS A 78 -31.60 19.05 4.91
C HIS A 78 -30.45 19.36 3.96
N TYR A 79 -29.37 18.56 3.96
CA TYR A 79 -28.24 18.75 3.07
C TYR A 79 -28.33 17.95 1.78
N ARG A 80 -27.89 18.55 0.69
CA ARG A 80 -27.64 17.88 -0.59
C ARG A 80 -26.28 18.31 -1.13
N VAL A 81 -25.49 17.36 -1.59
CA VAL A 81 -24.16 17.58 -2.16
C VAL A 81 -24.20 17.11 -3.60
N ARG A 82 -23.72 17.94 -4.51
CA ARG A 82 -23.61 17.59 -5.92
C ARG A 82 -22.23 17.94 -6.46
N THR A 83 -21.64 17.00 -7.16
CA THR A 83 -20.42 17.23 -7.95
C THR A 83 -20.78 17.28 -9.41
N TYR A 84 -20.02 18.05 -10.17
CA TYR A 84 -20.28 18.33 -11.58
C TYR A 84 -19.01 18.24 -12.41
N ARG A 85 -19.11 17.74 -13.64
CA ARG A 85 -18.01 17.71 -14.61
C ARG A 85 -18.54 17.63 -16.05
N GLY A 86 -17.80 18.23 -16.99
CA GLY A 86 -18.06 18.14 -18.43
C GLY A 86 -19.36 18.85 -18.85
N PRO A 87 -19.43 19.53 -20.00
CA PRO A 87 -18.40 19.68 -21.03
C PRO A 87 -17.28 20.66 -20.65
N ASN A 88 -17.42 21.41 -19.55
CA ASN A 88 -16.32 22.19 -18.99
C ASN A 88 -15.21 21.26 -18.49
N PRO A 89 -13.93 21.52 -18.81
CA PRO A 89 -12.80 20.73 -18.31
C PRO A 89 -12.63 20.83 -16.79
N ALA A 90 -13.03 21.95 -16.17
CA ALA A 90 -13.08 22.10 -14.73
C ALA A 90 -14.36 21.47 -14.17
N GLY A 91 -14.22 20.67 -13.12
CA GLY A 91 -15.32 20.23 -12.28
C GLY A 91 -15.74 21.32 -11.28
N CYS A 92 -16.89 21.12 -10.63
CA CYS A 92 -17.27 21.93 -9.47
C CYS A 92 -18.11 21.10 -8.50
N VAL A 93 -18.24 21.60 -7.28
CA VAL A 93 -19.11 21.05 -6.24
C VAL A 93 -20.03 22.14 -5.73
N GLU A 94 -21.23 21.75 -5.31
CA GLU A 94 -22.07 22.58 -4.46
C GLU A 94 -22.64 21.77 -3.30
N ILE A 95 -22.81 22.44 -2.15
CA ILE A 95 -23.52 21.91 -0.99
C ILE A 95 -24.70 22.84 -0.74
N LEU A 96 -25.89 22.26 -0.68
CA LEU A 96 -27.15 22.94 -0.42
C LEU A 96 -27.65 22.56 0.97
N ARG A 97 -28.31 23.50 1.64
CA ARG A 97 -29.16 23.29 2.81
C ARG A 97 -30.55 23.84 2.50
N ASP A 98 -31.58 23.01 2.59
CA ASP A 98 -32.97 23.41 2.26
C ASP A 98 -33.08 24.05 0.86
N ASN A 99 -32.41 23.44 -0.12
CA ASN A 99 -32.25 23.92 -1.50
C ASN A 99 -31.53 25.28 -1.67
N LYS A 100 -31.01 25.88 -0.59
CA LYS A 100 -30.15 27.06 -0.66
C LYS A 100 -28.69 26.64 -0.67
N ARG A 101 -27.93 27.08 -1.67
CA ARG A 101 -26.49 26.86 -1.74
C ARG A 101 -25.78 27.56 -0.57
N ILE A 102 -25.01 26.80 0.19
CA ILE A 102 -24.22 27.29 1.33
C ILE A 102 -22.70 27.15 1.11
N PHE A 103 -22.30 26.31 0.15
CA PHE A 103 -20.90 26.14 -0.26
C PHE A 103 -20.83 25.81 -1.75
N SER A 104 -19.77 26.28 -2.40
CA SER A 104 -19.42 25.86 -3.76
C SER A 104 -17.94 26.09 -4.01
N GLU A 105 -17.34 25.18 -4.78
CA GLU A 105 -15.94 25.24 -5.16
C GLU A 105 -15.76 24.72 -6.60
N THR A 106 -14.78 25.25 -7.31
CA THR A 106 -14.39 24.82 -8.67
C THR A 106 -13.01 24.20 -8.59
N GLY A 107 -12.80 23.10 -9.33
CA GLY A 107 -11.59 22.29 -9.30
C GLY A 107 -11.54 21.40 -10.53
N VAL A 108 -10.74 20.34 -10.52
CA VAL A 108 -10.65 19.45 -11.71
C VAL A 108 -11.62 18.27 -11.58
N ILE A 109 -11.50 17.51 -10.50
CA ILE A 109 -12.36 16.35 -10.20
C ILE A 109 -12.73 16.41 -8.72
N PHE A 110 -14.01 16.22 -8.43
CA PHE A 110 -14.55 16.08 -7.08
C PHE A 110 -15.22 14.72 -6.94
N GLN A 111 -15.12 14.14 -5.74
CA GLN A 111 -15.73 12.87 -5.36
C GLN A 111 -16.35 12.98 -3.97
N ILE A 112 -17.62 12.59 -3.86
CA ILE A 112 -18.32 12.51 -2.57
C ILE A 112 -17.89 11.22 -1.87
N GLY A 113 -17.52 11.33 -0.60
CA GLY A 113 -17.23 10.19 0.27
C GLY A 113 -15.77 9.74 0.34
N GLY A 114 -14.87 10.31 -0.47
CA GLY A 114 -13.46 9.88 -0.45
C GLY A 114 -12.70 10.32 -1.68
N SER A 115 -11.57 9.63 -1.95
CA SER A 115 -10.71 9.94 -3.09
C SER A 115 -11.41 9.73 -4.44
N PRO A 116 -11.17 10.61 -5.44
CA PRO A 116 -11.63 10.40 -6.82
C PRO A 116 -11.25 9.06 -7.47
N ASN A 117 -10.20 8.38 -7.01
CA ASN A 117 -9.85 7.06 -7.55
C ASN A 117 -10.83 5.95 -7.17
N TYR A 118 -11.64 6.15 -6.14
CA TYR A 118 -12.67 5.20 -5.73
C TYR A 118 -14.04 5.53 -6.30
N ALA A 119 -14.13 6.38 -7.31
CA ALA A 119 -15.41 6.75 -7.94
C ALA A 119 -16.21 5.53 -8.43
N ASP A 120 -15.53 4.47 -8.85
CA ASP A 120 -16.13 3.23 -9.35
C ASP A 120 -16.31 2.14 -8.27
N ASP A 121 -15.85 2.37 -7.03
CA ASP A 121 -16.03 1.45 -5.89
C ASP A 121 -16.81 2.14 -4.75
N PRO A 122 -18.16 2.04 -4.76
CA PRO A 122 -18.97 2.68 -3.74
C PRO A 122 -18.77 2.11 -2.32
N ASN A 123 -18.15 0.93 -2.17
CA ASN A 123 -17.86 0.37 -0.86
C ASN A 123 -16.60 0.99 -0.22
N ALA A 124 -15.74 1.61 -1.03
CA ALA A 124 -14.57 2.37 -0.58
C ALA A 124 -14.91 3.84 -0.25
N LEU A 125 -16.18 4.26 -0.45
CA LEU A 125 -16.63 5.63 -0.20
C LEU A 125 -17.40 5.72 1.12
N VAL A 126 -17.09 6.75 1.91
CA VAL A 126 -17.81 7.11 3.13
C VAL A 126 -19.16 7.71 2.76
N ARG A 127 -20.24 7.13 3.30
CA ARG A 127 -21.58 7.71 3.15
C ARG A 127 -21.68 9.08 3.83
N VAL A 128 -22.40 10.01 3.21
CA VAL A 128 -22.72 11.29 3.84
C VAL A 128 -23.54 11.04 5.09
N GLY A 129 -23.15 11.66 6.20
CA GLY A 129 -23.78 11.47 7.51
C GLY A 129 -23.01 10.54 8.44
N THR A 130 -21.99 9.83 7.97
CA THR A 130 -21.10 9.03 8.82
C THR A 130 -20.26 9.94 9.72
N ASP A 131 -20.13 9.58 10.99
CA ASP A 131 -19.23 10.25 11.95
C ASP A 131 -17.79 9.73 11.75
N VAL A 132 -17.01 10.45 10.95
CA VAL A 132 -15.57 10.17 10.75
C VAL A 132 -14.71 10.86 11.81
N THR A 133 -15.27 11.80 12.57
CA THR A 133 -14.54 12.57 13.59
C THR A 133 -14.62 11.93 14.98
N GLY A 134 -15.53 10.98 15.17
CA GLY A 134 -15.76 10.28 16.43
C GLY A 134 -16.32 11.18 17.54
N ASP A 135 -16.93 12.31 17.18
CA ASP A 135 -17.51 13.30 18.09
C ASP A 135 -19.05 13.20 18.18
N GLY A 136 -19.62 12.16 17.58
CA GLY A 136 -21.06 11.89 17.52
C GLY A 136 -21.80 12.73 16.47
N LYS A 137 -21.07 13.45 15.60
CA LYS A 137 -21.69 14.34 14.61
C LYS A 137 -21.55 13.79 13.20
N PRO A 138 -22.57 13.97 12.35
CA PRO A 138 -22.52 13.51 10.97
C PRO A 138 -21.54 14.35 10.15
N ASN A 139 -20.72 13.69 9.33
CA ASN A 139 -19.78 14.37 8.44
C ASN A 139 -20.07 14.12 6.95
N LEU A 140 -19.47 14.96 6.12
CA LEU A 140 -19.34 14.82 4.68
C LEU A 140 -17.85 14.82 4.35
N ILE A 141 -17.41 13.81 3.60
CA ILE A 141 -16.09 13.79 2.97
C ILE A 141 -16.22 14.22 1.52
N LEU A 142 -15.34 15.12 1.09
CA LEU A 142 -15.20 15.53 -0.30
C LEU A 142 -13.73 15.40 -0.70
N GLY A 143 -13.41 14.41 -1.54
CA GLY A 143 -12.10 14.30 -2.14
C GLY A 143 -12.03 15.08 -3.44
N HIS A 144 -10.89 15.69 -3.72
CA HIS A 144 -10.66 16.33 -5.01
C HIS A 144 -9.21 16.26 -5.47
N TRP A 145 -9.03 16.29 -6.78
CA TRP A 145 -7.72 16.42 -7.43
C TRP A 145 -7.53 17.87 -7.86
N THR A 146 -6.42 18.48 -7.44
CA THR A 146 -6.13 19.91 -7.70
C THR A 146 -5.72 20.19 -9.15
N GLY A 147 -5.35 19.16 -9.92
CA GLY A 147 -5.02 19.29 -11.34
C GLY A 147 -3.52 19.25 -11.67
N GLU A 148 -2.66 19.13 -10.68
CA GLU A 148 -1.22 19.02 -10.89
C GLU A 148 -0.81 17.63 -11.39
N ALA A 149 0.17 17.57 -12.31
CA ALA A 149 0.50 16.36 -13.06
C ALA A 149 0.98 15.23 -12.13
N GLY A 150 0.14 14.19 -11.98
CA GLY A 150 0.49 12.99 -11.21
C GLY A 150 0.61 13.22 -9.70
N CYS A 151 0.00 14.28 -9.17
CA CYS A 151 -0.07 14.55 -7.75
C CYS A 151 -1.35 15.29 -7.35
N CYS A 152 -1.49 15.39 -6.04
CA CYS A 152 -2.16 16.45 -5.31
C CYS A 152 -3.67 16.23 -5.15
N TYR A 153 -3.95 15.18 -4.38
CA TYR A 153 -5.25 14.85 -3.83
C TYR A 153 -5.42 15.51 -2.48
N ARG A 154 -6.61 16.00 -2.23
CA ARG A 154 -7.00 16.59 -0.95
C ARG A 154 -8.35 16.04 -0.52
N LEU A 155 -8.50 15.86 0.79
CA LEU A 155 -9.76 15.51 1.42
C LEU A 155 -10.25 16.68 2.26
N GLU A 156 -11.49 17.09 2.02
CA GLU A 156 -12.18 18.10 2.79
C GLU A 156 -13.24 17.41 3.65
N VAL A 157 -13.20 17.67 4.96
CA VAL A 157 -14.14 17.09 5.94
C VAL A 157 -15.05 18.21 6.42
N PHE A 158 -16.36 18.03 6.27
CA PHE A 158 -17.38 18.95 6.75
C PHE A 158 -18.24 18.30 7.82
N GLU A 159 -18.66 19.07 8.82
CA GLU A 159 -19.77 18.71 9.70
C GLU A 159 -21.08 19.07 8.99
N VAL A 160 -22.01 18.11 8.92
CA VAL A 160 -23.33 18.24 8.26
C VAL A 160 -24.46 17.89 9.22
N GLY A 161 -24.38 18.42 10.45
CA GLY A 161 -25.39 18.27 11.50
C GLY A 161 -26.35 19.44 11.57
N SER A 162 -26.63 19.93 12.77
CA SER A 162 -27.39 21.19 12.97
C SER A 162 -26.73 22.37 12.26
N ASP A 163 -25.40 22.39 12.29
CA ASP A 163 -24.55 23.41 11.72
C ASP A 163 -23.72 22.85 10.56
N PHE A 164 -23.37 23.73 9.63
CA PHE A 164 -22.48 23.42 8.53
C PHE A 164 -21.16 24.15 8.75
N ARG A 165 -20.06 23.39 8.82
CA ARG A 165 -18.71 23.96 8.87
C ARG A 165 -17.71 22.99 8.28
N LYS A 166 -16.64 23.53 7.70
CA LYS A 166 -15.45 22.76 7.36
C LYS A 166 -14.70 22.45 8.66
N VAL A 167 -14.41 21.17 8.89
CA VAL A 167 -13.74 20.66 10.10
C VAL A 167 -12.25 20.43 9.82
N ALA A 168 -11.91 19.87 8.67
CA ALA A 168 -10.53 19.61 8.29
C ALA A 168 -10.33 19.73 6.77
N SER A 169 -9.09 20.06 6.40
CA SER A 169 -8.58 20.01 5.02
C SER A 169 -7.27 19.24 5.09
N ILE A 170 -7.20 18.10 4.42
CA ILE A 170 -6.11 17.13 4.56
C ILE A 170 -5.45 16.98 3.20
N ASP A 171 -4.19 17.42 3.10
CA ASP A 171 -3.38 17.21 1.91
C ASP A 171 -2.81 15.79 1.92
N VAL A 172 -3.41 14.91 1.12
CA VAL A 172 -2.96 13.52 0.96
C VAL A 172 -2.01 13.38 -0.22
N GLN A 173 -1.53 14.50 -0.78
CA GLN A 173 -0.48 14.58 -1.80
C GLN A 173 -0.69 13.58 -2.95
N ARG A 174 0.14 12.54 -3.08
CA ARG A 174 0.03 11.56 -4.17
C ARG A 174 -0.71 10.28 -3.74
N SER A 175 -1.23 10.21 -2.51
CA SER A 175 -2.06 9.10 -1.99
C SER A 175 -3.46 9.17 -2.58
N ALA A 176 -3.52 8.90 -3.87
CA ALA A 176 -4.74 8.80 -4.63
C ALA A 176 -5.65 7.68 -4.11
N ASP A 177 -5.12 6.73 -3.35
CA ASP A 177 -5.83 5.61 -2.75
C ASP A 177 -6.09 5.81 -1.25
N ALA A 178 -5.99 7.04 -0.75
CA ALA A 178 -6.35 7.38 0.62
C ALA A 178 -7.82 7.03 0.91
N GLU A 179 -8.05 6.31 2.01
CA GLU A 179 -9.36 5.74 2.36
C GLU A 179 -9.64 5.86 3.87
N PHE A 180 -10.92 5.97 4.23
CA PHE A 180 -11.34 5.86 5.62
C PHE A 180 -11.74 4.42 5.94
N ALA A 181 -11.23 3.86 7.02
CA ALA A 181 -11.53 2.51 7.47
C ALA A 181 -11.50 2.43 9.00
N ASP A 182 -12.28 1.53 9.58
CA ASP A 182 -12.15 1.13 10.98
C ASP A 182 -11.01 0.12 11.09
N VAL A 183 -9.82 0.60 11.47
CA VAL A 183 -8.59 -0.18 11.36
C VAL A 183 -8.41 -1.11 12.55
N ASP A 184 -8.82 -0.69 13.74
CA ASP A 184 -8.67 -1.45 14.99
C ASP A 184 -9.97 -2.12 15.47
N GLY A 185 -11.10 -1.89 14.80
CA GLY A 185 -12.39 -2.51 15.09
C GLY A 185 -13.13 -1.84 16.24
N ASP A 186 -12.78 -0.60 16.59
CA ASP A 186 -13.42 0.15 17.67
C ASP A 186 -14.71 0.88 17.23
N GLY A 187 -15.05 0.80 15.94
CA GLY A 187 -16.21 1.44 15.33
C GLY A 187 -16.01 2.91 14.95
N ARG A 188 -14.79 3.45 15.11
CA ARG A 188 -14.37 4.77 14.60
C ARG A 188 -13.62 4.57 13.28
N LEU A 189 -13.57 5.63 12.48
CA LEU A 189 -12.86 5.58 11.20
C LEU A 189 -11.53 6.32 11.32
N GLU A 190 -10.46 5.66 10.89
CA GLU A 190 -9.17 6.27 10.61
C GLU A 190 -8.99 6.52 9.11
N LEU A 191 -8.26 7.57 8.78
CA LEU A 191 -7.79 7.82 7.42
C LEU A 191 -6.46 7.09 7.19
N ILE A 192 -6.45 6.15 6.26
CA ILE A 192 -5.23 5.50 5.76
C ILE A 192 -4.72 6.31 4.56
N ALA A 193 -3.46 6.75 4.62
CA ALA A 193 -2.78 7.47 3.55
C ALA A 193 -1.27 7.17 3.58
N GLU A 194 -0.46 7.95 2.86
CA GLU A 194 1.00 7.86 2.89
C GLU A 194 1.62 9.24 3.12
N ASP A 195 2.79 9.27 3.76
CA ASP A 195 3.60 10.47 3.86
C ASP A 195 4.55 10.58 2.65
N TRP A 196 4.24 11.54 1.78
CA TRP A 196 5.00 11.83 0.56
C TRP A 196 6.15 12.82 0.77
N THR A 197 6.51 13.15 2.02
CA THR A 197 7.65 14.03 2.35
C THR A 197 8.95 13.58 1.68
N PHE A 198 9.12 12.27 1.45
CA PHE A 198 10.33 11.73 0.85
C PHE A 198 10.30 11.70 -0.68
N ALA A 199 9.20 12.14 -1.31
CA ALA A 199 9.08 12.29 -2.75
C ALA A 199 10.30 13.06 -3.28
N GLU A 200 11.01 12.47 -4.24
CA GLU A 200 12.12 13.09 -4.97
C GLU A 200 13.40 13.42 -4.16
N TRP A 201 13.40 13.26 -2.82
CA TRP A 201 14.49 13.69 -1.92
C TRP A 201 15.89 13.08 -2.21
N GLN A 202 15.96 11.91 -2.83
CA GLN A 202 17.21 11.30 -3.32
C GLN A 202 17.07 10.75 -4.75
N ALA A 203 16.15 11.32 -5.54
CA ALA A 203 15.91 10.93 -6.93
C ALA A 203 17.00 11.46 -7.91
N ALA A 204 18.19 11.77 -7.39
CA ALA A 204 19.33 12.22 -8.16
C ALA A 204 20.00 11.04 -8.90
N SER A 205 19.32 10.55 -9.92
CA SER A 205 20.03 10.12 -11.13
C SER A 205 19.44 10.90 -12.30
N PRO A 206 20.17 11.84 -12.90
CA PRO A 206 19.67 12.61 -14.03
C PRO A 206 19.50 11.66 -15.21
N ALA A 207 18.29 11.62 -15.77
CA ALA A 207 17.98 11.07 -17.08
C ALA A 207 18.27 9.57 -17.29
N THR A 208 17.25 8.74 -17.15
CA THR A 208 16.86 7.82 -18.24
C THR A 208 15.45 7.29 -17.96
N SER A 209 14.48 7.88 -18.66
CA SER A 209 13.05 7.52 -18.71
C SER A 209 12.11 8.19 -17.69
N PRO A 210 11.20 9.09 -18.17
CA PRO A 210 10.09 9.62 -17.38
C PRO A 210 8.97 8.59 -17.08
N ALA A 211 9.21 7.30 -17.29
CA ALA A 211 8.19 6.25 -17.16
C ALA A 211 8.42 5.32 -15.96
N THR A 212 9.57 5.41 -15.27
CA THR A 212 9.90 4.48 -14.18
C THR A 212 10.81 5.16 -13.16
N SER A 213 10.40 6.28 -12.58
CA SER A 213 11.04 6.69 -11.32
C SER A 213 10.88 5.52 -10.34
N PRO A 214 11.98 5.00 -9.74
CA PRO A 214 11.85 3.99 -8.70
C PRO A 214 10.90 4.54 -7.64
N ALA A 215 9.87 3.75 -7.31
CA ALA A 215 8.82 4.14 -6.38
C ALA A 215 9.49 4.75 -5.15
N THR A 216 9.34 6.07 -4.99
CA THR A 216 9.94 6.78 -3.88
C THR A 216 9.22 6.34 -2.62
N PRO A 217 9.93 5.79 -1.61
CA PRO A 217 9.28 5.34 -0.39
C PRO A 217 8.40 6.43 0.21
N ALA A 218 7.13 6.08 0.40
CA ALA A 218 6.12 6.89 1.07
C ALA A 218 5.52 6.02 2.18
N PRO A 219 5.96 6.17 3.44
CA PRO A 219 5.48 5.31 4.53
C PRO A 219 3.99 5.53 4.75
N GLN A 220 3.27 4.44 5.00
CA GLN A 220 1.84 4.51 5.33
C GLN A 220 1.64 5.26 6.65
N VAL A 221 0.66 6.16 6.67
CA VAL A 221 0.15 6.81 7.88
C VAL A 221 -1.29 6.40 8.12
N ILE A 222 -1.67 6.29 9.39
CA ILE A 222 -3.03 6.06 9.83
C ILE A 222 -3.38 7.26 10.72
N LEU A 223 -4.38 8.04 10.31
CA LEU A 223 -4.73 9.29 10.97
C LEU A 223 -6.09 9.17 11.66
N ARG A 224 -6.16 9.65 12.90
CA ARG A 224 -7.39 9.75 13.68
C ARG A 224 -7.66 11.20 14.02
N PHE A 225 -8.93 11.60 13.97
CA PHE A 225 -9.33 12.94 14.37
C PHE A 225 -9.26 13.09 15.90
N ARG A 226 -8.46 14.04 16.38
CA ARG A 226 -8.38 14.44 17.80
C ARG A 226 -7.97 15.90 17.89
N ASP A 227 -8.40 16.60 18.94
CA ASP A 227 -7.98 17.97 19.22
C ASP A 227 -8.18 18.96 18.04
N GLY A 228 -9.18 18.70 17.19
CA GLY A 228 -9.54 19.56 16.05
C GLY A 228 -8.78 19.29 14.75
N ALA A 229 -7.90 18.28 14.70
CA ALA A 229 -7.17 17.91 13.49
C ALA A 229 -6.99 16.40 13.35
N PHE A 230 -6.52 15.96 12.18
CA PHE A 230 -6.10 14.58 11.96
C PHE A 230 -4.65 14.40 12.39
N HIS A 231 -4.42 13.48 13.33
CA HIS A 231 -3.12 13.15 13.89
C HIS A 231 -2.79 11.67 13.71
N LEU A 232 -1.51 11.28 13.77
CA LEU A 232 -1.17 9.85 13.74
C LEU A 232 -1.88 9.09 14.87
N ALA A 233 -2.57 8.02 14.50
CA ALA A 233 -3.14 7.02 15.39
C ALA A 233 -2.01 6.10 15.91
N ALA A 234 -1.20 6.63 16.82
CA ALA A 234 0.02 5.98 17.30
C ALA A 234 -0.21 4.56 17.84
N ASP A 235 -1.32 4.36 18.56
CA ASP A 235 -1.78 3.08 19.10
C ASP A 235 -2.04 2.03 18.01
N VAL A 236 -2.52 2.45 16.85
CA VAL A 236 -2.82 1.58 15.70
C VAL A 236 -1.59 1.39 14.78
N MET A 237 -0.75 2.43 14.67
CA MET A 237 0.45 2.40 13.83
C MET A 237 1.62 1.64 14.47
N HIS A 238 1.69 1.63 15.80
CA HIS A 238 2.78 0.99 16.53
C HIS A 238 2.80 -0.52 16.28
N LYS A 239 3.96 -1.04 15.90
CA LYS A 239 4.18 -2.48 15.72
C LYS A 239 5.35 -2.93 16.58
N PRO A 240 5.32 -4.16 17.13
CA PRO A 240 6.50 -4.73 17.74
C PRO A 240 7.68 -4.69 16.78
N ALA A 241 8.87 -4.38 17.30
CA ALA A 241 10.11 -4.49 16.55
C ALA A 241 10.21 -5.88 15.88
N PRO A 242 10.59 -5.96 14.59
CA PRO A 242 10.88 -7.24 13.98
C PRO A 242 12.03 -7.93 14.71
N ALA A 243 12.05 -9.26 14.72
CA ALA A 243 13.13 -10.02 15.34
C ALA A 243 14.50 -9.63 14.75
N ASP A 244 15.53 -9.60 15.59
CA ASP A 244 16.90 -9.21 15.20
C ASP A 244 17.42 -10.02 13.99
N SER A 245 17.11 -11.32 13.93
CA SER A 245 17.48 -12.18 12.79
C SER A 245 16.81 -11.76 11.48
N THR A 246 15.55 -11.31 11.54
CA THR A 246 14.82 -10.80 10.38
C THR A 246 15.39 -9.45 9.94
N LEU A 247 15.67 -8.54 10.87
CA LEU A 247 16.30 -7.26 10.57
C LEU A 247 17.69 -7.44 9.97
N TRP A 248 18.49 -8.34 10.55
CA TRP A 248 19.82 -8.68 10.03
C TRP A 248 19.75 -9.24 8.62
N ALA A 249 18.86 -10.20 8.35
CA ALA A 249 18.69 -10.75 7.01
C ALA A 249 18.32 -9.67 5.99
N ARG A 250 17.39 -8.76 6.33
CA ARG A 250 17.03 -7.61 5.48
C ARG A 250 18.22 -6.64 5.29
N ALA A 251 19.01 -6.41 6.33
CA ALA A 251 20.20 -5.56 6.26
C ALA A 251 21.25 -6.14 5.31
N GLN A 252 21.49 -7.46 5.36
CA GLN A 252 22.40 -8.14 4.43
C GLN A 252 21.92 -8.07 2.97
N GLN A 253 20.60 -8.11 2.73
CA GLN A 253 20.05 -7.91 1.39
C GLN A 253 20.30 -6.49 0.88
N VAL A 254 20.13 -5.46 1.73
CA VAL A 254 20.44 -4.07 1.36
C VAL A 254 21.93 -3.89 1.12
N LEU A 255 22.78 -4.44 2.00
CA LEU A 255 24.23 -4.40 1.89
C LEU A 255 24.74 -5.03 0.57
N ALA A 256 24.12 -6.13 0.14
CA ALA A 256 24.44 -6.82 -1.11
C ALA A 256 23.90 -6.11 -2.37
N SER A 257 23.14 -5.02 -2.23
CA SER A 257 22.51 -4.34 -3.36
C SER A 257 23.54 -3.76 -4.33
N PRO A 258 23.40 -4.00 -5.66
CA PRO A 258 24.29 -3.41 -6.65
C PRO A 258 24.16 -1.88 -6.73
N ALA A 259 23.07 -1.30 -6.21
CA ALA A 259 22.87 0.15 -6.19
C ALA A 259 23.96 0.89 -5.42
N TRP A 260 24.61 0.24 -4.43
CA TRP A 260 25.78 0.80 -3.77
C TRP A 260 26.95 1.03 -4.75
N LYS A 261 27.12 0.23 -5.80
CA LYS A 261 28.25 0.38 -6.73
C LYS A 261 28.01 1.42 -7.81
N ASN A 262 26.74 1.69 -8.11
CA ASN A 262 26.34 2.47 -9.28
C ASN A 262 25.88 3.90 -8.92
N SER A 263 25.89 4.26 -7.64
CA SER A 263 25.52 5.58 -7.16
C SER A 263 26.28 5.93 -5.89
N ASP A 264 26.56 7.21 -5.71
CA ASP A 264 27.02 7.76 -4.44
C ASP A 264 25.89 7.75 -3.39
N ALA A 265 24.64 7.85 -3.84
CA ALA A 265 23.45 7.80 -2.99
C ALA A 265 23.18 6.38 -2.47
N PRO A 266 22.72 6.22 -1.21
CA PRO A 266 22.31 4.93 -0.69
C PRO A 266 21.09 4.34 -1.44
N PRO A 267 20.94 3.02 -1.51
CA PRO A 267 19.80 2.37 -2.15
C PRO A 267 18.47 2.79 -1.51
N ALA A 268 17.42 2.95 -2.32
CA ALA A 268 16.07 3.28 -1.82
C ALA A 268 15.54 2.27 -0.78
N SER A 269 15.92 0.99 -0.92
CA SER A 269 15.55 -0.06 0.03
C SER A 269 16.12 0.15 1.44
N LEU A 270 17.24 0.85 1.59
CA LEU A 270 17.80 1.21 2.90
C LEU A 270 16.82 2.09 3.66
N TRP A 271 16.47 3.23 3.06
CA TRP A 271 15.72 4.25 3.75
C TRP A 271 14.21 3.98 3.73
N ALA A 272 13.70 3.20 2.78
CA ALA A 272 12.36 2.60 2.87
C ALA A 272 12.20 1.77 4.17
N ALA A 273 13.18 0.90 4.46
CA ALA A 273 13.16 0.07 5.66
C ALA A 273 13.29 0.90 6.94
N MET A 274 14.11 1.94 6.92
CA MET A 274 14.22 2.88 8.03
C MET A 274 12.89 3.60 8.28
N LEU A 275 12.20 4.07 7.23
CA LEU A 275 10.88 4.70 7.34
C LEU A 275 9.83 3.72 7.87
N ASP A 276 9.79 2.49 7.38
CA ASP A 276 8.88 1.46 7.91
C ASP A 276 9.05 1.28 9.43
N LEU A 277 10.31 1.22 9.89
CA LEU A 277 10.64 1.05 11.30
C LEU A 277 10.28 2.30 12.12
N ILE A 278 10.63 3.49 11.63
CA ILE A 278 10.30 4.75 12.30
C ILE A 278 8.77 4.93 12.41
N TYR A 279 8.02 4.81 11.31
CA TYR A 279 6.58 5.03 11.31
C TYR A 279 5.80 3.95 12.10
N SER A 280 6.46 2.86 12.49
CA SER A 280 5.89 1.82 13.35
C SER A 280 6.35 1.87 14.81
N GLY A 281 7.09 2.90 15.23
CA GLY A 281 7.54 3.06 16.62
C GLY A 281 8.91 2.49 16.95
N ASN A 282 9.70 2.08 15.95
CA ASN A 282 10.96 1.34 16.09
C ASN A 282 12.16 2.14 15.57
N ALA A 283 12.27 3.43 15.92
CA ALA A 283 13.36 4.28 15.42
C ALA A 283 14.76 3.80 15.82
N ALA A 284 14.93 3.23 17.03
CA ALA A 284 16.22 2.70 17.46
C ALA A 284 16.68 1.56 16.54
N GLU A 285 15.77 0.65 16.16
CA GLU A 285 16.00 -0.42 15.21
C GLU A 285 16.28 0.12 13.81
N ALA A 286 15.64 1.23 13.40
CA ALA A 286 15.91 1.88 12.12
C ALA A 286 17.37 2.35 12.02
N TRP A 287 17.91 2.92 13.09
CA TRP A 287 19.31 3.36 13.12
C TRP A 287 20.29 2.19 13.14
N ASN A 288 20.01 1.16 13.95
CA ASN A 288 20.81 -0.07 13.96
C ASN A 288 20.77 -0.79 12.60
N PHE A 289 19.62 -0.79 11.93
CA PHE A 289 19.44 -1.33 10.59
C PHE A 289 20.30 -0.57 9.58
N CYS A 290 20.34 0.76 9.65
CA CYS A 290 21.18 1.57 8.78
C CYS A 290 22.66 1.25 8.96
N GLU A 291 23.13 1.14 10.21
CA GLU A 291 24.49 0.74 10.53
C GLU A 291 24.85 -0.62 9.94
N ALA A 292 24.00 -1.63 10.13
CA ALA A 292 24.22 -2.99 9.63
C ALA A 292 24.14 -3.11 8.10
N SER A 293 23.43 -2.19 7.45
CA SER A 293 23.23 -2.20 5.99
C SER A 293 24.29 -1.39 5.24
N TRP A 294 25.10 -0.59 5.94
CA TRP A 294 26.07 0.30 5.31
C TRP A 294 27.37 -0.43 4.97
N PRO A 295 27.90 -0.35 3.74
CA PRO A 295 29.14 -1.03 3.37
C PRO A 295 30.33 -0.61 4.24
N PRO A 296 31.12 -1.56 4.77
CA PRO A 296 32.27 -1.23 5.61
C PRO A 296 33.29 -0.41 4.82
N GLY A 297 33.77 0.68 5.42
CA GLY A 297 34.73 1.60 4.79
C GLY A 297 34.12 2.59 3.78
N ARG A 298 32.83 2.50 3.47
CA ARG A 298 32.16 3.50 2.61
C ARG A 298 31.89 4.78 3.41
N ALA A 299 32.40 5.90 2.92
CA ALA A 299 32.15 7.23 3.48
C ALA A 299 30.69 7.70 3.28
N GLY A 300 30.32 8.83 3.91
CA GLY A 300 29.06 9.52 3.66
C GLY A 300 27.85 9.05 4.49
N LYS A 301 28.04 8.09 5.41
CA LYS A 301 26.95 7.59 6.27
C LYS A 301 26.40 8.69 7.18
N GLU A 302 27.29 9.44 7.81
CA GLU A 302 26.93 10.52 8.74
C GLU A 302 26.19 11.65 8.02
N ASP A 303 26.66 12.01 6.82
CA ASP A 303 26.02 13.03 5.99
C ASP A 303 24.63 12.56 5.53
N PHE A 304 24.50 11.31 5.11
CA PHE A 304 23.22 10.70 4.78
C PHE A 304 22.26 10.73 5.98
N LEU A 305 22.68 10.30 7.17
CA LEU A 305 21.82 10.28 8.36
C LEU A 305 21.43 11.69 8.81
N LYS A 306 22.32 12.67 8.67
CA LYS A 306 22.02 14.08 8.91
C LYS A 306 20.93 14.58 7.96
N GLU A 307 21.11 14.34 6.66
CA GLU A 307 20.14 14.75 5.63
C GLU A 307 18.81 14.00 5.80
N PHE A 308 18.84 12.70 6.14
CA PHE A 308 17.64 11.89 6.38
C PHE A 308 16.78 12.44 7.50
N ARG A 309 17.40 12.84 8.61
CA ARG A 309 16.66 13.46 9.72
C ARG A 309 16.16 14.84 9.36
N SER A 310 16.95 15.62 8.61
CA SER A 310 16.52 16.91 8.07
C SER A 310 15.24 16.74 7.24
N GLN A 311 15.24 15.79 6.29
CA GLN A 311 14.06 15.50 5.49
C GLN A 311 12.89 15.00 6.31
N LEU A 312 13.12 14.05 7.22
CA LEU A 312 12.08 13.51 8.10
C LEU A 312 11.39 14.61 8.92
N SER A 313 12.12 15.65 9.33
CA SER A 313 11.57 16.78 10.09
C SER A 313 10.64 17.70 9.28
N HIS A 314 10.64 17.58 7.95
CA HIS A 314 9.68 18.25 7.08
C HIS A 314 8.34 17.51 6.99
N SER A 315 8.24 16.31 7.57
CA SER A 315 6.98 15.58 7.64
C SER A 315 5.90 16.42 8.35
N PRO A 316 4.68 16.54 7.80
CA PRO A 316 3.57 17.16 8.52
C PRO A 316 3.23 16.41 9.82
N TYR A 317 3.68 15.16 9.94
CA TYR A 317 3.49 14.30 11.10
C TYR A 317 4.68 14.28 12.05
N TRP A 318 5.70 15.13 11.86
CA TRP A 318 6.94 15.13 12.65
C TRP A 318 6.69 15.17 14.17
N THR A 319 5.77 16.03 14.63
CA THR A 319 5.42 16.13 16.06
C THR A 319 4.82 14.83 16.60
N ASP A 320 3.93 14.20 15.84
CA ASP A 320 3.31 12.94 16.23
C ASP A 320 4.33 11.79 16.18
N LEU A 321 5.24 11.79 15.20
CA LEU A 321 6.32 10.80 15.11
C LEU A 321 7.23 10.86 16.33
N LYS A 322 7.62 12.05 16.81
CA LYS A 322 8.40 12.18 18.06
C LYS A 322 7.68 11.57 19.25
N THR A 323 6.38 11.85 19.37
CA THR A 323 5.53 11.27 20.41
C THR A 323 5.49 9.74 20.31
N LEU A 324 5.35 9.19 19.09
CA LEU A 324 5.33 7.76 18.82
C LEU A 324 6.64 7.07 19.25
N GLN A 325 7.80 7.73 19.11
CA GLN A 325 9.10 7.11 19.45
C GLN A 325 9.59 7.36 20.88
N SER A 326 8.79 7.99 21.75
CA SER A 326 9.25 8.50 23.05
C SER A 326 10.39 9.53 22.92
N ASP A 327 10.12 10.65 22.21
CA ASP A 327 10.83 11.94 22.01
C ASP A 327 12.34 11.93 21.67
N SER A 328 13.16 11.11 22.31
CA SER A 328 14.63 11.20 22.25
C SER A 328 15.28 10.39 21.12
N SER A 329 14.62 9.34 20.63
CA SER A 329 15.23 8.37 19.72
C SER A 329 15.32 8.83 18.26
N LEU A 330 14.51 9.81 17.83
CA LEU A 330 14.63 10.40 16.49
C LEU A 330 15.75 11.42 16.38
N GLU A 331 16.01 12.15 17.46
CA GLU A 331 17.01 13.21 17.50
C GLU A 331 18.40 12.65 17.85
N ASN A 332 18.45 11.67 18.78
CA ASN A 332 19.68 11.10 19.30
C ASN A 332 19.78 9.61 18.94
N PRO A 333 20.42 9.24 17.81
CA PRO A 333 20.63 7.84 17.48
C PRO A 333 21.50 7.19 18.56
N PRO A 334 21.33 5.87 18.80
CA PRO A 334 22.17 5.16 19.76
C PRO A 334 23.66 5.31 19.39
N PRO A 335 24.58 5.30 20.37
CA PRO A 335 26.01 5.38 20.13
C PRO A 335 26.47 4.35 19.10
N ARG A 336 27.48 4.70 18.28
CA ARG A 336 27.99 3.90 17.14
C ARG A 336 28.23 2.42 17.45
N ASP A 337 28.56 2.07 18.70
CA ASP A 337 28.88 0.70 19.09
C ASP A 337 27.63 -0.20 19.24
N ALA A 338 26.41 0.37 19.16
CA ALA A 338 25.16 -0.39 19.19
C ALA A 338 24.92 -1.23 17.93
N GLY A 339 25.54 -0.90 16.79
CA GLY A 339 25.40 -1.67 15.54
C GLY A 339 26.00 -3.08 15.61
N ALA A 340 27.04 -3.29 16.43
CA ALA A 340 27.59 -4.62 16.70
C ALA A 340 26.56 -5.55 17.38
N ASN A 341 25.49 -4.98 17.92
CA ASN A 341 24.51 -5.69 18.73
C ASN A 341 23.51 -6.51 17.90
N LEU A 342 23.14 -6.11 16.67
CA LEU A 342 22.23 -6.93 15.84
C LEU A 342 22.84 -8.31 15.53
N GLN A 343 24.11 -8.34 15.14
CA GLN A 343 24.82 -9.59 14.87
C GLN A 343 25.08 -10.39 16.15
N SER A 344 25.43 -9.74 17.27
CA SER A 344 25.72 -10.44 18.53
C SER A 344 24.48 -10.88 19.32
N ARG A 345 23.32 -10.24 19.11
CA ARG A 345 22.02 -10.63 19.69
C ARG A 345 21.33 -11.72 18.91
N THR A 346 21.68 -11.88 17.64
CA THR A 346 21.22 -13.03 16.88
C THR A 346 21.91 -14.25 17.49
N PRO A 347 21.18 -15.19 18.13
CA PRO A 347 21.79 -16.42 18.60
C PRO A 347 22.48 -17.07 17.41
N PRO A 348 23.69 -17.65 17.58
CA PRO A 348 24.36 -18.32 16.48
C PRO A 348 23.35 -19.28 15.88
N LEU A 349 23.03 -19.09 14.60
CA LEU A 349 22.34 -20.09 13.83
C LEU A 349 23.25 -21.30 13.89
N HIS A 350 22.98 -22.20 14.85
CA HIS A 350 23.35 -23.58 14.73
C HIS A 350 22.62 -24.05 13.48
N VAL A 351 23.27 -23.83 12.35
CA VAL A 351 23.05 -24.61 11.15
C VAL A 351 23.50 -26.00 11.57
N ASP A 352 22.64 -26.68 12.32
CA ASP A 352 22.83 -28.09 12.56
C ASP A 352 22.96 -28.72 11.19
N LEU A 353 23.99 -29.54 11.08
CA LEU A 353 24.44 -30.33 9.95
C LEU A 353 23.37 -31.34 9.44
N PHE A 354 22.08 -31.03 9.52
CA PHE A 354 20.99 -31.91 9.10
C PHE A 354 20.74 -31.87 7.58
N LEU A 355 21.29 -30.91 6.83
CA LEU A 355 21.16 -30.91 5.37
C LEU A 355 22.15 -31.84 4.65
N THR A 356 23.12 -32.44 5.33
CA THR A 356 24.05 -33.41 4.71
C THR A 356 23.60 -34.87 4.82
N HIS A 357 22.57 -35.19 5.62
CA HIS A 357 22.03 -36.56 5.71
C HIS A 357 20.80 -36.80 4.80
N ALA A 358 20.10 -35.76 4.37
CA ALA A 358 18.95 -35.91 3.46
C ALA A 358 19.35 -36.25 2.01
N LEU A 359 20.59 -35.94 1.59
CA LEU A 359 21.06 -36.26 0.24
C LEU A 359 21.66 -37.67 0.11
N HIS A 360 22.00 -38.35 1.21
CA HIS A 360 22.50 -39.74 1.16
C HIS A 360 21.39 -40.79 1.17
N PHE A 361 20.17 -40.45 1.60
CA PHE A 361 19.05 -41.41 1.65
C PHE A 361 18.27 -41.52 0.32
N ALA A 362 18.41 -40.54 -0.58
CA ALA A 362 17.68 -40.51 -1.86
C ALA A 362 18.36 -41.27 -3.02
N ILE A 363 19.57 -41.82 -2.83
CA ILE A 363 20.31 -42.54 -3.88
C ILE A 363 20.17 -44.08 -3.75
N SER A 364 19.57 -44.62 -2.68
CA SER A 364 19.53 -46.07 -2.42
C SER A 364 18.21 -46.80 -2.77
N THR A 365 17.21 -46.16 -3.39
CA THR A 365 15.90 -46.80 -3.65
C THR A 365 15.41 -46.73 -5.10
N LEU A 366 16.33 -46.74 -6.07
CA LEU A 366 15.99 -46.94 -7.48
C LEU A 366 16.76 -48.13 -8.05
N ASP A 367 16.35 -49.33 -7.63
CA ASP A 367 16.59 -50.55 -8.40
C ASP A 367 15.36 -51.47 -8.27
N ASN A 368 15.07 -52.20 -9.34
CA ASN A 368 13.95 -53.12 -9.56
C ASN A 368 12.52 -52.54 -9.71
N SER A 369 12.10 -52.31 -10.96
CA SER A 369 11.20 -53.25 -11.65
C SER A 369 10.74 -52.70 -13.01
N GLN A 370 11.16 -53.35 -14.09
CA GLN A 370 10.57 -53.24 -15.43
C GLN A 370 9.69 -54.48 -15.68
N PRO A 371 8.56 -54.35 -16.38
CA PRO A 371 8.09 -55.40 -17.26
C PRO A 371 8.12 -54.96 -18.73
N ARG A 372 8.65 -55.89 -19.53
CA ARG A 372 8.68 -55.93 -20.99
C ARG A 372 7.29 -55.67 -21.60
N ALA A 373 7.24 -54.82 -22.62
CA ALA A 373 6.21 -54.86 -23.65
C ALA A 373 6.85 -54.85 -25.04
N THR A 374 6.26 -55.69 -25.88
CA THR A 374 6.72 -56.26 -27.15
C THR A 374 6.79 -55.29 -28.33
N LEU A 375 7.76 -55.58 -29.21
CA LEU A 375 7.94 -55.05 -30.56
C LEU A 375 6.66 -55.12 -31.41
N HIS A 376 6.36 -54.04 -32.12
CA HIS A 376 5.80 -54.12 -33.48
C HIS A 376 6.60 -53.21 -34.42
N LYS A 377 7.21 -53.83 -35.44
CA LYS A 377 7.87 -53.16 -36.57
C LYS A 377 6.80 -52.67 -37.55
N SER A 378 6.88 -51.41 -37.99
CA SER A 378 6.54 -51.06 -39.37
C SER A 378 7.46 -49.96 -39.89
N SER A 379 7.81 -50.12 -41.15
CA SER A 379 8.81 -49.49 -42.01
C SER A 379 8.43 -48.12 -42.60
N GLY A 380 9.47 -47.40 -43.09
CA GLY A 380 9.41 -46.23 -44.01
C GLY A 380 10.00 -44.98 -43.35
N GLY A 381 11.13 -44.38 -43.76
CA GLY A 381 11.51 -43.88 -45.09
C GLY A 381 11.66 -42.34 -44.96
N PHE A 382 12.88 -41.81 -44.80
CA PHE A 382 13.69 -41.09 -45.82
C PHE A 382 13.45 -39.54 -45.89
N ILE A 383 14.58 -38.79 -45.84
CA ILE A 383 14.87 -37.40 -46.29
C ILE A 383 14.35 -36.17 -45.50
N GLY A 384 15.27 -35.49 -44.80
CA GLY A 384 15.86 -34.20 -45.27
C GLY A 384 15.29 -32.84 -44.83
N SER A 385 16.24 -32.01 -44.37
CA SER A 385 16.42 -30.57 -44.63
C SER A 385 15.61 -29.49 -43.85
N VAL A 386 16.38 -28.74 -43.05
CA VAL A 386 16.50 -27.26 -42.97
C VAL A 386 15.30 -26.42 -43.38
N LEU A 387 14.77 -25.61 -42.44
CA LEU A 387 14.10 -24.35 -42.76
C LEU A 387 14.45 -23.24 -41.76
N SER A 388 15.02 -22.17 -42.31
CA SER A 388 15.03 -20.82 -41.73
C SER A 388 13.76 -20.10 -42.21
N GLY A 389 13.02 -19.45 -41.31
CA GLY A 389 11.83 -18.66 -41.64
C GLY A 389 12.06 -17.17 -41.39
N LYS A 390 12.18 -16.39 -42.48
CA LYS A 390 11.90 -14.95 -42.52
C LYS A 390 10.50 -14.78 -43.12
N SER A 391 9.64 -13.99 -42.48
CA SER A 391 8.36 -13.57 -43.05
C SER A 391 8.37 -12.11 -43.48
N PHE A 392 7.87 -11.93 -44.70
CA PHE A 392 7.73 -10.70 -45.48
C PHE A 392 6.43 -9.97 -45.12
N ALA A 393 6.44 -8.65 -45.33
CA ALA A 393 5.29 -7.76 -45.29
C ALA A 393 4.40 -7.91 -46.54
N ALA A 394 3.09 -7.73 -46.38
CA ALA A 394 2.16 -7.50 -47.48
C ALA A 394 1.30 -6.26 -47.20
N ARG A 395 1.38 -5.31 -48.15
CA ARG A 395 0.49 -4.15 -48.32
C ARG A 395 -0.85 -4.63 -48.84
N LEU A 396 -1.94 -3.99 -48.41
CA LEU A 396 -3.19 -3.94 -49.17
C LEU A 396 -3.65 -2.49 -49.31
N TRP A 397 -4.08 -2.20 -50.53
CA TRP A 397 -4.49 -0.93 -51.11
C TRP A 397 -6.01 -1.03 -51.33
N THR A 398 -6.78 0.01 -51.00
CA THR A 398 -8.18 0.17 -51.45
C THR A 398 -8.50 1.63 -51.77
N PRO A 399 -9.49 1.90 -52.65
CA PRO A 399 -9.51 3.09 -53.49
C PRO A 399 -10.54 4.17 -53.06
N ARG A 400 -10.34 5.35 -53.66
CA ARG A 400 -11.15 6.57 -53.63
C ARG A 400 -12.63 6.34 -53.99
N GLU A 401 -13.51 7.06 -53.30
CA GLU A 401 -14.71 7.63 -53.89
C GLU A 401 -14.96 9.05 -53.36
N ARG A 402 -15.38 9.94 -54.27
CA ARG A 402 -15.48 11.40 -54.10
C ARG A 402 -16.90 11.78 -54.53
N VAL A 403 -17.75 12.23 -53.61
CA VAL A 403 -19.07 12.80 -53.93
C VAL A 403 -19.20 14.19 -53.30
N ARG A 404 -19.58 15.17 -54.12
CA ARG A 404 -19.91 16.56 -53.79
C ARG A 404 -21.43 16.70 -53.65
N HIS A 405 -21.91 17.48 -52.67
CA HIS A 405 -23.12 18.31 -52.73
C HIS A 405 -22.93 19.41 -51.66
N ARG A 406 -22.67 20.69 -51.99
CA ARG A 406 -23.51 21.79 -52.50
C ARG A 406 -24.63 22.23 -51.54
N ASN A 407 -24.40 23.38 -50.91
CA ASN A 407 -25.38 24.22 -50.20
C ASN A 407 -26.46 24.80 -51.14
N SER A 408 -27.69 24.96 -50.64
CA SER A 408 -28.50 26.16 -50.86
C SER A 408 -29.76 26.22 -49.96
N LYS A 409 -29.89 27.36 -49.27
CA LYS A 409 -31.09 28.09 -48.80
C LYS A 409 -32.48 27.58 -49.24
N THR A 410 -33.40 27.45 -48.28
CA THR A 410 -34.53 28.38 -47.98
C THR A 410 -35.12 28.03 -46.63
#